data_AF-A0A3A5QZY9-F1
#
_entry.id   AF-A0A3A5QZY9-F1
#
_cell.length_a   1.000
_cell.length_b   1.000
_cell.length_c   1.000
_cell.angle_alpha   90.00
_cell.angle_beta   90.00
_cell.angle_gamma   90.00
#
_symmetry.space_group_name_H-M   'P 1'
#
loop_
_entity.id
_entity.type
_entity.pdbx_description
1 polymer ?
#
loop_
_entity_poly.entity_id
_entity_poly.type
_entity_poly.pdbx_seq_one_letter_code
_entity_poly.pdbx_strand_id
1 'polypeptide(L)'
;MAQDSIAWRNVIYRITTKLICNVTARQDFKKSHLPMVLISDDSDLPKSGVKMEFIGKIFSHVHQKCILGYKALMLCWSDGRTQFMLDAFLHGGKGKLEGKEQGVTVRQKLLYNQAQRRVFHEQRKQTH
;
A
#
# COMPACT_ATOMS: atom_id res chain seq x y z
N MET A 1 -15.11 10.23 4.60
CA MET A 1 -14.61 10.68 3.29
C MET A 1 -13.11 10.44 3.28
N ALA A 2 -12.55 9.93 2.18
CA ALA A 2 -11.09 9.80 2.08
C ALA A 2 -10.50 11.22 2.06
N GLN A 3 -9.49 11.49 2.89
CA GLN A 3 -8.92 12.82 3.03
C GLN A 3 -7.94 13.06 1.87
N ASP A 4 -8.48 13.47 0.73
CA ASP A 4 -7.72 13.61 -0.54
C ASP A 4 -6.69 14.76 -0.52
N SER A 5 -6.71 15.60 0.53
CA SER A 5 -5.78 16.71 0.72
C SER A 5 -4.50 16.34 1.48
N ILE A 6 -4.40 15.13 2.03
CA ILE A 6 -3.20 14.71 2.76
C ILE A 6 -2.12 14.31 1.76
N ALA A 7 -1.01 15.05 1.76
CA ALA A 7 0.19 14.68 1.03
C ALA A 7 0.88 13.49 1.71
N TRP A 8 0.34 12.29 1.54
CA TRP A 8 0.80 11.05 2.19
C TRP A 8 2.30 10.79 2.01
N ARG A 9 2.84 11.06 0.81
CA ARG A 9 4.27 10.92 0.53
C ARG A 9 5.12 11.83 1.42
N ASN A 10 4.68 13.07 1.64
CA ASN A 10 5.36 14.01 2.54
C ASN A 10 5.30 13.56 4.00
N VAL A 11 4.18 12.96 4.42
CA VAL A 11 4.03 12.39 5.76
C VAL A 11 5.03 11.25 5.96
N ILE A 12 5.08 10.31 5.01
CA ILE A 12 6.03 9.18 5.02
C ILE A 12 7.47 9.70 5.07
N TYR A 13 7.85 10.61 4.18
CA TYR A 13 9.20 11.17 4.17
C TYR A 13 9.56 11.84 5.50
N ARG A 14 8.68 12.65 6.10
CA ARG A 14 8.96 13.28 7.40
C ARG A 14 9.19 12.25 8.50
N ILE A 15 8.36 11.21 8.56
CA ILE A 15 8.49 10.13 9.54
C ILE A 15 9.81 9.38 9.31
N THR A 16 10.04 8.93 8.09
CA THR A 16 11.21 8.10 7.76
C THR A 16 12.52 8.87 7.91
N THR A 17 12.58 10.15 7.49
CA THR A 17 13.76 10.99 7.74
C THR A 17 14.04 11.12 9.23
N LYS A 18 13.01 11.35 10.06
CA LYS A 18 13.20 11.45 11.51
C LYS A 18 13.69 10.14 12.12
N LEU A 19 13.16 9.00 11.67
CA LEU A 19 13.61 7.67 12.10
C LEU A 19 15.06 7.43 11.71
N ILE A 20 15.44 7.71 10.46
CA ILE A 20 16.82 7.57 9.98
C ILE A 20 17.75 8.47 10.80
N CYS A 21 17.44 9.75 11.00
CA CYS A 21 18.25 10.64 11.84
C CYS A 21 18.42 10.09 13.27
N ASN A 22 17.35 9.55 13.85
CA ASN A 22 17.40 8.97 15.19
C ASN A 22 18.24 7.69 15.24
N VAL A 23 18.27 6.87 14.19
CA VAL A 23 19.12 5.67 14.10
C VAL A 23 20.57 6.05 13.88
N THR A 24 20.85 6.95 12.94
CA THR A 24 22.23 7.34 12.58
C THR A 24 22.94 8.13 13.68
N ALA A 25 22.17 8.77 14.58
CA ALA A 25 22.73 9.43 15.76
C ALA A 25 23.25 8.46 16.83
N ARG A 26 22.78 7.21 16.85
CA ARG A 26 23.11 6.23 17.91
C ARG A 26 24.56 5.77 17.83
N GLN A 27 25.14 5.43 18.98
CA GLN A 27 26.55 4.98 19.03
C GLN A 27 26.76 3.60 18.39
N ASP A 28 25.79 2.71 18.49
CA ASP A 28 25.85 1.38 17.90
C ASP A 28 25.83 1.44 16.37
N PHE A 29 25.07 2.36 15.78
CA PHE A 29 25.13 2.67 14.35
C PHE A 29 26.53 3.16 13.97
N LYS A 30 27.07 4.16 14.68
CA LYS A 30 28.41 4.74 14.37
C LYS A 30 29.56 3.75 14.49
N LYS A 31 29.42 2.73 15.34
CA LYS A 31 30.41 1.66 15.53
C LYS A 31 30.12 0.43 14.67
N SER A 32 29.02 0.42 13.91
CA SER A 32 28.63 -0.70 13.07
C SER A 32 29.57 -0.83 11.87
N HIS A 33 29.90 -2.07 11.51
CA HIS A 33 30.62 -2.41 10.28
C HIS A 33 29.65 -2.83 9.15
N LEU A 34 28.34 -2.87 9.43
CA LEU A 34 27.32 -3.25 8.46
C LEU A 34 27.11 -2.11 7.45
N PRO A 35 26.90 -2.43 6.17
CA PRO A 35 26.75 -1.42 5.14
C PRO A 35 25.40 -0.71 5.23
N MET A 36 25.42 0.60 4.96
CA MET A 36 24.20 1.34 4.66
C MET A 36 23.85 1.15 3.18
N VAL A 37 22.61 0.72 2.91
CA VAL A 37 22.15 0.42 1.55
C VAL A 37 20.77 1.00 1.27
N LEU A 38 20.53 1.27 0.00
CA LEU A 38 19.19 1.46 -0.55
C LEU A 38 18.77 0.18 -1.25
N ILE A 39 17.61 -0.34 -0.88
CA ILE A 39 17.03 -1.56 -1.44
C ILE A 39 15.84 -1.15 -2.30
N SER A 40 15.90 -1.48 -3.59
CA SER A 40 14.79 -1.33 -4.51
C SER A 40 14.33 -2.72 -4.92
N ASP A 41 13.08 -3.07 -4.60
CA ASP A 41 12.52 -4.39 -4.86
C ASP A 41 11.04 -4.29 -5.25
N ASP A 42 10.58 -5.19 -6.11
CA ASP A 42 9.16 -5.32 -6.45
C ASP A 42 8.51 -6.46 -5.64
N SER A 43 7.41 -6.14 -4.97
CA SER A 43 6.62 -7.11 -4.22
C SER A 43 5.25 -7.28 -4.86
N ASP A 44 4.82 -8.54 -4.94
CA ASP A 44 3.45 -8.86 -5.31
C ASP A 44 2.50 -8.50 -4.16
N LEU A 45 1.52 -7.64 -4.42
CA LEU A 45 0.47 -7.28 -3.46
C LEU A 45 -0.88 -7.84 -3.94
N PRO A 46 -1.25 -9.07 -3.53
CA PRO A 46 -2.50 -9.70 -3.94
C PRO A 46 -3.71 -8.86 -3.51
N LYS A 47 -4.76 -8.89 -4.33
CA LYS A 47 -6.03 -8.25 -3.97
C LYS A 47 -6.56 -8.85 -2.67
N SER A 48 -6.82 -7.97 -1.71
CA SER A 48 -7.49 -8.28 -0.47
C SER A 48 -8.74 -7.40 -0.30
N GLY A 49 -9.87 -8.04 0.02
CA GLY A 49 -11.14 -7.35 0.21
C GLY A 49 -11.68 -6.62 -1.03
N VAL A 50 -12.60 -5.69 -0.80
CA VAL A 50 -13.33 -4.96 -1.85
C VAL A 50 -12.84 -3.52 -2.06
N LYS A 51 -12.06 -2.99 -1.13
CA LYS A 51 -11.57 -1.59 -1.17
C LYS A 51 -10.40 -1.37 -2.13
N MET A 52 -9.69 -2.44 -2.51
CA MET A 52 -8.62 -2.34 -3.48
C MET A 52 -9.21 -2.34 -4.90
N GLU A 53 -9.41 -1.15 -5.45
CA GLU A 53 -10.01 -0.86 -6.75
C GLU A 53 -8.94 -0.53 -7.82
N PHE A 54 -9.29 -0.42 -9.09
CA PHE A 54 -8.32 -0.18 -10.18
C PHE A 54 -7.19 -1.24 -10.25
N ILE A 55 -7.51 -2.49 -9.88
CA ILE A 55 -6.59 -3.62 -9.91
C ILE A 55 -6.72 -4.41 -11.22
N GLY A 56 -5.57 -4.85 -11.75
CA GLY A 56 -5.46 -5.77 -12.88
C GLY A 56 -4.80 -7.10 -12.50
N LYS A 57 -4.66 -7.98 -13.50
CA LYS A 57 -3.81 -9.17 -13.34
C LYS A 57 -2.34 -8.77 -13.48
N ILE A 58 -1.54 -9.10 -12.49
CA ILE A 58 -0.08 -8.97 -12.49
C ILE A 58 0.54 -10.36 -12.59
N PHE A 59 1.70 -10.48 -13.22
CA PHE A 59 2.46 -11.74 -13.21
C PHE A 59 3.30 -11.83 -11.94
N SER A 60 3.05 -12.86 -11.14
CA SER A 60 3.81 -13.15 -9.93
C SER A 60 4.90 -14.16 -10.26
N HIS A 61 6.17 -13.75 -10.20
CA HIS A 61 7.31 -14.64 -10.38
C HIS A 61 7.42 -15.68 -9.25
N VAL A 62 6.97 -15.36 -8.04
CA VAL A 62 6.99 -16.31 -6.90
C VAL A 62 6.08 -17.51 -7.17
N HIS A 63 4.84 -17.26 -7.56
CA HIS A 63 3.84 -18.29 -7.84
C HIS A 63 3.80 -18.77 -9.29
N GLN A 64 4.67 -18.23 -10.17
CA GLN A 64 4.72 -18.51 -11.61
C GLN A 64 3.34 -18.41 -12.30
N LYS A 65 2.52 -17.44 -11.89
CA LYS A 65 1.15 -17.26 -12.43
C LYS A 65 0.67 -15.83 -12.33
N CYS A 66 -0.35 -15.51 -13.12
CA CYS A 66 -1.04 -14.23 -13.02
C CYS A 66 -1.97 -14.20 -11.81
N ILE A 67 -1.76 -13.25 -10.89
CA ILE A 67 -2.62 -13.00 -9.74
C ILE A 67 -3.32 -11.64 -9.89
N LEU A 68 -4.46 -11.48 -9.24
CA LEU A 68 -5.16 -10.19 -9.18
C LEU A 68 -4.53 -9.37 -8.05
N GLY A 69 -3.94 -8.20 -8.34
CA GLY A 69 -3.22 -7.40 -7.34
C GLY A 69 -2.47 -6.21 -7.91
N TYR A 70 -1.63 -5.57 -7.09
CA TYR A 70 -0.66 -4.56 -7.53
C TYR A 70 0.75 -5.12 -7.51
N LYS A 71 1.60 -4.63 -8.39
CA LYS A 71 3.05 -4.67 -8.19
C LYS A 71 3.42 -3.48 -7.31
N ALA A 72 3.87 -3.75 -6.09
CA ALA A 72 4.35 -2.73 -5.18
C ALA A 72 5.85 -2.54 -5.40
N LEU A 73 6.23 -1.43 -6.02
CA LEU A 73 7.62 -1.02 -6.15
C LEU A 73 8.01 -0.27 -4.89
N MET A 74 8.95 -0.80 -4.12
CA MET A 74 9.35 -0.23 -2.83
C MET A 74 10.80 0.21 -2.87
N LEU A 75 11.08 1.38 -2.31
CA LEU A 75 12.42 1.85 -2.01
C LEU A 75 12.58 1.88 -0.50
N CYS A 76 13.56 1.13 0.02
CA CYS A 76 13.86 1.05 1.43
C CYS A 76 15.29 1.51 1.71
N TRP A 77 15.50 2.08 2.89
CA TRP A 77 16.82 2.32 3.46
C TRP A 77 17.09 1.27 4.54
N SER A 78 18.30 0.73 4.58
CA SER A 78 18.73 -0.22 5.61
C SER A 78 20.16 0.07 6.06
N ASP A 79 20.43 -0.10 7.35
CA ASP A 79 21.78 -0.09 7.95
C ASP A 79 22.29 -1.51 8.27
N GLY A 80 21.62 -2.53 7.74
CA GLY A 80 21.90 -3.93 8.02
C GLY A 80 21.32 -4.45 9.34
N ARG A 81 20.68 -3.59 10.16
CA ARG A 81 19.96 -4.00 11.39
C ARG A 81 18.51 -3.57 11.39
N THR A 82 18.27 -2.36 10.92
CA THR A 82 16.98 -1.70 10.82
C THR A 82 16.71 -1.37 9.36
N GLN A 83 15.43 -1.41 8.99
CA GLN A 83 15.01 -1.11 7.64
C GLN A 83 13.74 -0.26 7.67
N PHE A 84 13.71 0.79 6.86
CA PHE A 84 12.57 1.68 6.72
C PHE A 84 12.17 1.85 5.26
N MET A 85 10.87 1.88 4.99
CA MET A 85 10.34 2.26 3.68
C MET A 85 10.55 3.77 3.49
N LEU A 86 11.35 4.13 2.49
CA LEU A 86 11.48 5.52 2.03
C LEU A 86 10.28 5.89 1.18
N ASP A 87 9.94 4.99 0.26
CA ASP A 87 8.95 5.29 -0.75
C ASP A 87 8.29 4.05 -1.34
N ALA A 88 7.09 4.22 -1.89
CA ALA A 88 6.37 3.17 -2.58
C ALA A 88 5.56 3.70 -3.78
N PHE A 89 5.40 2.83 -4.76
CA PHE A 89 4.48 3.00 -5.88
C PHE A 89 3.69 1.72 -6.10
N LEU A 90 2.36 1.83 -6.16
CA LEU A 90 1.48 0.72 -6.48
C LEU A 90 1.15 0.76 -7.98
N HIS A 91 1.69 -0.20 -8.72
CA HIS A 91 1.40 -0.37 -10.12
C HIS A 91 0.24 -1.35 -10.30
N GLY A 92 -0.91 -0.84 -10.76
CA GLY A 92 -2.07 -1.63 -11.14
C GLY A 92 -2.34 -1.51 -12.64
N GLY A 93 -2.56 -2.64 -13.31
CA GLY A 93 -3.03 -2.64 -14.70
C GLY A 93 -4.55 -2.45 -14.78
N LYS A 94 -5.05 -1.88 -15.89
CA LYS A 94 -6.49 -1.94 -16.19
C LYS A 94 -6.89 -3.38 -16.51
N GLY A 95 -8.01 -3.85 -15.94
CA GLY A 95 -8.58 -5.14 -16.30
C GLY A 95 -9.02 -5.15 -17.78
N LYS A 96 -8.69 -6.24 -18.50
CA LYS A 96 -9.05 -6.40 -19.93
C LYS A 96 -10.51 -6.78 -20.18
N LEU A 97 -11.28 -7.08 -19.13
CA LEU A 97 -12.66 -7.56 -19.23
C LEU A 97 -13.64 -6.41 -19.01
N GLU A 98 -14.49 -6.14 -20.01
CA GLU A 98 -15.62 -5.22 -19.87
C GLU A 98 -16.49 -5.62 -18.67
N GLY A 99 -16.82 -4.64 -17.81
CA GLY A 99 -17.58 -4.86 -16.57
C GLY A 99 -16.79 -5.46 -15.39
N LYS A 100 -15.50 -5.79 -15.56
CA LYS A 100 -14.57 -6.22 -14.48
C LYS A 100 -13.23 -5.47 -14.51
N GLU A 101 -13.25 -4.24 -14.98
CA GLU A 101 -12.05 -3.43 -15.24
C GLU A 101 -11.19 -3.14 -13.99
N GLN A 102 -11.78 -3.24 -12.79
CA GLN A 102 -11.18 -2.84 -11.52
C GLN A 102 -11.00 -4.01 -10.53
N GLY A 103 -11.16 -5.25 -11.00
CA GLY A 103 -10.99 -6.44 -10.17
C GLY A 103 -12.07 -6.63 -9.09
N VAL A 104 -13.20 -5.93 -9.16
CA VAL A 104 -14.39 -6.13 -8.29
C VAL A 104 -15.56 -6.51 -9.18
N THR A 105 -16.37 -7.49 -8.76
CA THR A 105 -17.58 -7.85 -9.51
C THR A 105 -18.72 -6.85 -9.23
N VAL A 106 -19.63 -6.68 -10.20
CA VAL A 106 -20.82 -5.82 -10.04
C VAL A 106 -21.61 -6.17 -8.77
N ARG A 107 -21.81 -7.47 -8.50
CA ARG A 107 -22.50 -7.95 -7.29
C ARG A 107 -21.77 -7.53 -6.00
N GLN A 108 -20.45 -7.66 -5.94
CA GLN A 108 -19.66 -7.24 -4.77
C GLN A 108 -19.76 -5.73 -4.55
N LYS A 109 -19.71 -4.94 -5.63
CA LYS A 109 -19.85 -3.48 -5.57
C LYS A 109 -21.23 -3.06 -5.04
N LEU A 110 -22.29 -3.71 -5.49
CA LEU A 110 -23.66 -3.48 -5.01
C LEU A 110 -23.81 -3.81 -3.52
N LEU A 111 -23.32 -4.97 -3.08
CA LEU A 111 -23.38 -5.39 -1.68
C LEU A 111 -22.61 -4.43 -0.77
N TYR A 112 -21.42 -4.01 -1.19
CA TYR A 112 -20.63 -3.02 -0.46
C TYR A 112 -21.38 -1.69 -0.32
N ASN A 113 -21.96 -1.18 -1.41
CA ASN A 113 -22.74 0.06 -1.39
C ASN A 113 -23.98 -0.03 -0.50
N GLN A 114 -24.67 -1.18 -0.49
CA GLN A 114 -25.81 -1.41 0.42
C GLN A 114 -25.37 -1.41 1.89
N ALA A 115 -24.26 -2.07 2.22
CA ALA A 115 -23.71 -2.08 3.57
C ALA A 115 -23.31 -0.66 4.04
N GLN A 116 -22.65 0.12 3.18
CA GLN A 116 -22.31 1.52 3.46
C GLN A 116 -23.55 2.38 3.73
N ARG A 117 -24.62 2.22 2.94
CA ARG A 117 -25.89 2.93 3.16
C ARG A 117 -26.52 2.58 4.51
N ARG A 118 -26.50 1.31 4.91
CA ARG A 118 -27.03 0.87 6.21
C ARG A 118 -26.28 1.51 7.37
N VAL A 119 -24.94 1.45 7.35
CA VAL A 119 -24.09 2.10 8.36
C VAL A 119 -24.38 3.59 8.46
N PHE A 120 -24.50 4.28 7.33
CA PHE A 120 -24.84 5.71 7.31
C PHE A 120 -26.23 6.00 7.91
N HIS A 121 -27.22 5.16 7.62
CA HIS A 121 -28.57 5.28 8.19
C HIS A 121 -28.58 5.01 9.70
N GLU A 122 -27.81 4.04 10.19
CA GLU A 122 -27.68 3.75 11.63
C GLU A 122 -26.98 4.88 12.38
N GLN A 123 -25.90 5.44 11.82
CA GLN A 123 -25.19 6.59 12.41
C GLN A 123 -26.09 7.83 12.52
N ARG A 124 -26.94 8.10 11.51
CA ARG A 124 -27.92 9.20 11.58
C ARG A 124 -28.99 9.00 12.66
N LYS A 125 -29.34 7.76 12.99
CA LYS A 125 -30.31 7.48 14.07
C LYS A 125 -29.73 7.67 15.47
N GLN A 126 -28.40 7.63 15.62
CA GLN A 126 -27.72 7.83 16.91
C GLN A 126 -27.35 9.30 17.17
N THR A 127 -27.51 10.18 16.17
CA THR A 127 -27.19 11.61 16.25
C THR A 127 -28.43 12.51 16.43
N HIS A 128 -29.60 11.90 16.62
CA HIS A 128 -30.86 12.52 17.04
C HIS A 128 -31.35 11.80 18.30
#